data_AF-A0A4R2CUH5-F1
#
_entry.id   AF-A0A4R2CUH5-F1
#
_cell.length_a   1.000
_cell.length_b   1.000
_cell.length_c   1.000
_cell.angle_alpha   90.00
_cell.angle_beta   90.00
_cell.angle_gamma   90.00
#
_symmetry.space_group_name_H-M   'P 1'
#
loop_
_entity.id
_entity.type
_entity.pdbx_description
1 polymer ?
#
loop_
_entity_poly.entity_id
_entity_poly.type
_entity_poly.pdbx_seq_one_letter_code
_entity_poly.pdbx_strand_id
1 'polypeptide(L)'
;MWVVIGYLLGMTVDLLRGWWQESGDRLDRRMEGLTDDEYFWEPVAGCWSVKPDVDRPGRWTYEYEFAPPTPPVTALSWRLVHITADNLIYWEHAFGPGVRNFPDLPVPSTAAAALEAWQASRQPVTEWLARAGDGCRGQLQAAVRRPQSVLVMENWR
;
A
#
# COMPACT_ATOMS: atom_id res chain seq x y z
N MET A 1 22.19 37.43 -3.46
CA MET A 1 22.07 36.31 -2.49
C MET A 1 20.59 36.02 -2.22
N TRP A 2 19.83 35.64 -3.25
CA TRP A 2 18.39 35.31 -3.15
C TRP A 2 18.02 34.17 -4.12
N VAL A 3 18.78 34.02 -5.21
CA VAL A 3 18.64 32.93 -6.19
C VAL A 3 18.91 31.55 -5.57
N VAL A 4 19.90 31.41 -4.67
CA VAL A 4 20.26 30.10 -4.06
C VAL A 4 19.20 29.59 -3.06
N ILE A 5 18.41 30.48 -2.44
CA ILE A 5 17.32 30.10 -1.53
C ILE A 5 16.11 29.56 -2.31
N GLY A 6 15.89 30.03 -3.55
CA GLY A 6 14.84 29.52 -4.43
C GLY A 6 15.07 28.08 -4.92
N TYR A 7 16.32 27.65 -5.06
CA TYR A 7 16.66 26.30 -5.52
C TYR A 7 16.37 25.19 -4.50
N LEU A 8 16.31 25.50 -3.21
CA LEU A 8 16.05 24.49 -2.17
C LEU A 8 14.54 24.22 -1.97
N LEU A 9 13.67 25.12 -2.45
CA LEU A 9 12.21 25.08 -2.28
C LEU A 9 11.46 24.36 -3.41
N GLY A 10 12.16 23.70 -4.32
CA GLY A 10 11.57 22.82 -5.34
C GLY A 10 12.02 21.36 -5.24
N MET A 11 12.92 21.03 -4.31
CA MET A 11 13.55 19.69 -4.28
C MET A 11 12.74 18.66 -3.50
N THR A 12 11.87 19.07 -2.57
CA THR A 12 11.29 18.09 -1.62
C THR A 12 10.26 17.21 -2.27
N VAL A 13 9.27 17.81 -2.95
CA VAL A 13 8.24 17.05 -3.66
C VAL A 13 8.83 16.30 -4.85
N ASP A 14 9.82 16.86 -5.54
CA ASP A 14 10.49 16.18 -6.65
C ASP A 14 11.26 14.95 -6.19
N LEU A 15 11.94 14.99 -5.03
CA LEU A 15 12.56 13.81 -4.42
C LEU A 15 11.50 12.75 -4.08
N LEU A 16 10.40 13.13 -3.42
CA LEU A 16 9.32 12.19 -3.09
C LEU A 16 8.71 11.56 -4.35
N ARG A 17 8.49 12.35 -5.40
CA ARG A 17 8.02 11.87 -6.70
C ARG A 17 9.00 10.85 -7.29
N GLY A 18 10.29 11.17 -7.31
CA GLY A 18 11.33 10.27 -7.81
C GLY A 18 11.40 8.95 -7.04
N TRP A 19 11.41 9.00 -5.71
CA TRP A 19 11.42 7.78 -4.88
C TRP A 19 10.16 6.93 -5.04
N TRP A 20 8.99 7.57 -5.14
CA TRP A 20 7.73 6.89 -5.37
C TRP A 20 7.70 6.16 -6.73
N GLN A 21 8.16 6.83 -7.78
CA GLN A 21 8.27 6.25 -9.12
C GLN A 21 9.27 5.09 -9.13
N GLU A 22 10.52 5.34 -8.72
CA GLU A 22 11.57 4.30 -8.77
C GLU A 22 11.22 3.08 -7.92
N SER A 23 10.68 3.27 -6.71
CA SER A 23 10.34 2.15 -5.84
C SER A 23 9.26 1.25 -6.45
N GLY A 24 8.24 1.84 -7.08
CA GLY A 24 7.19 1.05 -7.70
C GLY A 24 7.61 0.45 -9.03
N ASP A 25 8.35 1.17 -9.88
CA ASP A 25 8.88 0.64 -11.14
C ASP A 25 9.87 -0.52 -10.88
N ARG A 26 10.62 -0.42 -9.78
CA ARG A 26 11.50 -1.49 -9.30
C ARG A 26 10.72 -2.76 -8.93
N LEU A 27 9.52 -2.63 -8.35
CA LEU A 27 8.65 -3.76 -8.04
C LEU A 27 7.99 -4.30 -9.31
N ASP A 28 7.49 -3.43 -10.19
CA ASP A 28 6.88 -3.81 -11.47
C ASP A 28 7.84 -4.69 -12.28
N ARG A 29 9.10 -4.26 -12.44
CA ARG A 29 10.14 -5.03 -13.14
C ARG A 29 10.42 -6.41 -12.53
N ARG A 30 10.22 -6.57 -11.21
CA ARG A 30 10.42 -7.87 -10.54
C ARG A 30 9.23 -8.80 -10.71
N MET A 31 8.05 -8.25 -10.98
CA MET A 31 6.81 -9.00 -11.13
C MET A 31 6.48 -9.27 -12.61
N GLU A 32 7.33 -8.85 -13.55
CA GLU A 32 7.20 -9.19 -14.96
C GLU A 32 7.15 -10.71 -15.15
N GLY A 33 6.04 -11.20 -15.72
CA GLY A 33 5.84 -12.63 -15.94
C GLY A 33 5.43 -13.44 -14.71
N LEU A 34 5.10 -12.79 -13.58
CA LEU A 34 4.68 -13.49 -12.36
C LEU A 34 3.49 -14.41 -12.63
N THR A 35 3.67 -15.69 -12.31
CA THR A 35 2.64 -16.72 -12.45
C THR A 35 1.82 -16.92 -11.17
N ASP A 36 0.66 -17.55 -11.27
CA ASP A 36 -0.15 -17.91 -10.09
C ASP A 36 0.63 -18.86 -9.15
N ASP A 37 1.38 -19.81 -9.71
CA ASP A 37 2.20 -20.73 -8.91
C ASP A 37 3.27 -19.99 -8.08
N GLU A 38 3.94 -18.98 -8.67
CA GLU A 38 4.90 -18.15 -7.96
C GLU A 38 4.24 -17.19 -6.97
N TYR A 39 3.06 -16.66 -7.31
CA TYR A 39 2.29 -15.79 -6.43
C TYR A 39 1.89 -16.53 -5.14
N PHE A 40 1.47 -17.79 -5.27
CA PHE A 40 1.10 -18.65 -4.14
C PHE A 40 2.26 -19.47 -3.56
N TRP A 41 3.50 -19.28 -4.03
CA TRP A 41 4.65 -20.03 -3.54
C TRP A 41 4.93 -19.75 -2.05
N GLU A 42 5.02 -20.83 -1.27
CA GLU A 42 5.33 -20.78 0.16
C GLU A 42 6.84 -20.97 0.39
N PRO A 43 7.57 -19.93 0.84
CA PRO A 43 9.02 -20.05 1.07
C PRO A 43 9.37 -20.95 2.25
N VAL A 44 8.47 -21.09 3.22
CA VAL A 44 8.57 -21.99 4.37
C VAL A 44 7.18 -22.53 4.71
N ALA A 45 7.09 -23.75 5.22
CA ALA A 45 5.83 -24.32 5.65
C ALA A 45 5.17 -23.46 6.75
N GLY A 46 3.88 -23.18 6.59
CA GLY A 46 3.10 -22.40 7.55
C GLY A 46 3.37 -20.88 7.51
N CYS A 47 3.99 -20.37 6.44
CA CYS A 47 4.02 -18.93 6.20
C CYS A 47 2.59 -18.38 5.98
N TRP A 48 2.37 -17.11 6.33
CA TRP A 48 1.11 -16.44 6.02
C TRP A 48 0.99 -16.16 4.52
N SER A 49 -0.17 -16.45 3.95
CA SER A 49 -0.42 -16.40 2.51
C SER A 49 -1.84 -15.90 2.23
N VAL A 50 -2.15 -15.70 0.95
CA VAL A 50 -3.52 -15.51 0.47
C VAL A 50 -4.14 -16.87 0.23
N LYS A 51 -5.37 -17.08 0.71
CA LYS A 51 -6.10 -18.35 0.62
C LYS A 51 -7.60 -18.16 0.41
N PRO A 52 -8.31 -19.17 -0.11
CA PRO A 52 -9.76 -19.10 -0.21
C PRO A 52 -10.40 -18.85 1.16
N ASP A 53 -11.44 -18.02 1.19
CA ASP A 53 -12.22 -17.78 2.39
C ASP A 53 -13.21 -18.93 2.61
N VAL A 54 -13.04 -19.64 3.72
CA VAL A 54 -13.88 -20.81 4.08
C VAL A 54 -15.29 -20.41 4.51
N ASP A 55 -15.46 -19.20 5.05
CA ASP A 55 -16.73 -18.69 5.54
C ASP A 55 -17.50 -17.94 4.44
N ARG A 56 -16.80 -17.50 3.39
CA ARG A 56 -17.37 -16.76 2.26
C ARG A 56 -16.97 -17.40 0.92
N PRO A 57 -17.72 -18.40 0.44
CA PRO A 57 -17.43 -19.07 -0.82
C PRO A 57 -17.26 -18.09 -1.99
N GLY A 58 -16.18 -18.26 -2.76
CA GLY A 58 -15.84 -17.37 -3.87
C GLY A 58 -15.20 -16.04 -3.45
N ARG A 59 -14.82 -15.89 -2.18
CA ARG A 59 -13.92 -14.84 -1.69
C ARG A 59 -12.58 -15.44 -1.29
N TRP A 60 -11.62 -14.55 -1.12
CA TRP A 60 -10.28 -14.86 -0.67
C TRP A 60 -9.96 -14.00 0.55
N THR A 61 -9.06 -14.50 1.37
CA THR A 61 -8.62 -13.89 2.62
C THR A 61 -7.13 -14.16 2.81
N TYR A 62 -6.58 -13.70 3.92
CA TYR A 62 -5.18 -13.92 4.30
C TYR A 62 -5.08 -14.00 5.81
N GLU A 63 -4.06 -14.70 6.31
CA GLU A 63 -3.80 -14.69 7.75
C GLU A 63 -3.33 -13.32 8.22
N TYR A 64 -3.84 -12.88 9.37
CA TYR A 64 -3.36 -11.69 10.04
C TYR A 64 -3.60 -11.82 11.55
N GLU A 65 -2.62 -11.40 12.33
CA GLU A 65 -2.71 -11.23 13.77
C GLU A 65 -2.03 -9.92 14.14
N PHE A 66 -2.68 -9.10 14.98
CA PHE A 66 -2.06 -7.88 15.47
C PHE A 66 -1.03 -8.21 16.55
N ALA A 67 0.22 -7.78 16.33
CA ALA A 67 1.34 -8.01 17.24
C ALA A 67 1.52 -9.49 17.64
N PRO A 68 1.73 -10.39 16.65
CA PRO A 68 1.89 -11.81 16.95
C PRO A 68 3.15 -12.01 17.82
N PRO A 69 3.13 -12.96 18.79
CA PRO A 69 4.28 -13.22 19.66
C PRO A 69 5.58 -13.54 18.91
N THR A 70 5.46 -14.13 17.71
CA THR A 70 6.57 -14.32 16.78
C THR A 70 6.10 -13.91 15.39
N PRO A 71 6.69 -12.87 14.77
CA PRO A 71 6.34 -12.46 13.42
C PRO A 71 6.56 -13.62 12.44
N PRO A 72 5.54 -14.04 11.69
CA PRO A 72 5.66 -15.13 10.76
C PRO A 72 6.36 -14.70 9.48
N VAL A 73 6.91 -15.67 8.76
CA VAL A 73 7.27 -15.44 7.36
C VAL A 73 5.97 -15.24 6.56
N THR A 74 5.97 -14.25 5.68
CA THR A 74 4.86 -13.96 4.77
C THR A 74 5.24 -14.31 3.34
N ALA A 75 4.32 -14.96 2.62
CA ALA A 75 4.43 -15.27 1.20
C ALA A 75 4.35 -14.01 0.32
N LEU A 76 4.68 -14.17 -0.96
CA LEU A 76 4.60 -13.07 -1.93
C LEU A 76 3.17 -12.53 -2.05
N SER A 77 2.18 -13.42 -2.17
CA SER A 77 0.75 -13.05 -2.24
C SER A 77 0.31 -12.15 -1.09
N TRP A 78 0.64 -12.54 0.13
CA TRP A 78 0.32 -11.77 1.34
C TRP A 78 0.89 -10.35 1.26
N ARG A 79 2.17 -10.23 0.88
CA ARG A 79 2.87 -8.94 0.81
C ARG A 79 2.28 -8.02 -0.26
N LEU A 80 1.94 -8.58 -1.43
CA LEU A 80 1.33 -7.84 -2.54
C LEU A 80 -0.05 -7.31 -2.16
N VAL A 81 -0.85 -8.10 -1.47
CA VAL A 81 -2.15 -7.66 -0.93
C VAL A 81 -1.97 -6.53 0.08
N HIS A 82 -1.02 -6.67 1.02
CA HIS A 82 -0.83 -5.68 2.07
C HIS A 82 -0.31 -4.33 1.55
N ILE A 83 0.72 -4.33 0.71
CA ILE A 83 1.26 -3.07 0.17
C ILE A 83 0.23 -2.35 -0.72
N THR A 84 -0.59 -3.10 -1.45
CA THR A 84 -1.71 -2.57 -2.26
C THR A 84 -2.79 -1.97 -1.37
N ALA A 85 -3.17 -2.68 -0.29
CA ALA A 85 -4.15 -2.21 0.66
C ALA A 85 -3.70 -0.95 1.40
N ASP A 86 -2.43 -0.92 1.84
CA ASP A 86 -1.83 0.24 2.49
C ASP A 86 -1.92 1.48 1.59
N ASN A 87 -1.55 1.39 0.32
CA ASN A 87 -1.67 2.50 -0.63
C ASN A 87 -3.11 3.05 -0.67
N LEU A 88 -4.11 2.15 -0.78
CA LEU A 88 -5.52 2.53 -0.90
C LEU A 88 -6.10 3.10 0.40
N ILE A 89 -5.72 2.55 1.55
CA ILE A 89 -6.19 2.98 2.87
C ILE A 89 -5.53 4.31 3.23
N TYR A 90 -4.21 4.38 3.25
CA TYR A 90 -3.51 5.61 3.64
C TYR A 90 -3.83 6.79 2.72
N TRP A 91 -4.01 6.54 1.42
CA TRP A 91 -4.49 7.57 0.51
C TRP A 91 -5.87 8.10 0.91
N GLU A 92 -6.83 7.20 1.18
CA GLU A 92 -8.20 7.58 1.55
C GLU A 92 -8.27 8.25 2.94
N HIS A 93 -7.42 7.86 3.88
CA HIS A 93 -7.29 8.53 5.17
C HIS A 93 -6.64 9.91 5.09
N ALA A 94 -5.73 10.13 4.14
CA ALA A 94 -5.07 11.42 3.97
C ALA A 94 -5.94 12.43 3.18
N PHE A 95 -6.64 11.97 2.14
CA PHE A 95 -7.29 12.82 1.15
C PHE A 95 -8.80 12.58 1.00
N GLY A 96 -9.35 11.55 1.65
CA GLY A 96 -10.76 11.15 1.57
C GLY A 96 -11.44 11.06 2.94
N PRO A 97 -12.53 10.27 3.05
CA PRO A 97 -13.31 10.14 4.28
C PRO A 97 -12.58 9.49 5.47
N GLY A 98 -11.52 8.72 5.21
CA GLY A 98 -10.73 8.03 6.25
C GLY A 98 -11.51 6.97 7.01
N VAL A 99 -12.31 6.18 6.29
CA VAL A 99 -13.12 5.10 6.88
C VAL A 99 -12.77 3.73 6.34
N ARG A 100 -12.00 3.65 5.24
CA ARG A 100 -11.60 2.38 4.64
C ARG A 100 -10.62 1.64 5.53
N ASN A 101 -10.82 0.34 5.67
CA ASN A 101 -9.90 -0.58 6.33
C ASN A 101 -9.68 -1.85 5.50
N PHE A 102 -8.79 -2.72 5.97
CA PHE A 102 -8.40 -3.96 5.29
C PHE A 102 -9.57 -4.89 4.91
N PRO A 103 -10.60 -5.11 5.76
CA PRO A 103 -11.74 -5.96 5.40
C PRO A 103 -12.62 -5.42 4.26
N ASP A 104 -12.52 -4.14 3.92
CA ASP A 104 -13.31 -3.51 2.85
C ASP A 104 -12.73 -3.77 1.45
N LEU A 105 -11.48 -4.25 1.38
CA LEU A 105 -10.75 -4.41 0.15
C LEU A 105 -10.85 -5.83 -0.40
N PRO A 106 -11.01 -6.00 -1.73
CA PRO A 106 -10.98 -7.31 -2.35
C PRO A 106 -9.58 -7.91 -2.25
N VAL A 107 -9.52 -9.21 -1.98
CA VAL A 107 -8.27 -9.99 -1.98
C VAL A 107 -8.12 -10.68 -3.34
N PRO A 108 -7.12 -10.33 -4.16
CA PRO A 108 -6.90 -10.94 -5.46
C PRO A 108 -6.54 -12.42 -5.36
N SER A 109 -7.23 -13.23 -6.17
CA SER A 109 -7.09 -14.69 -6.23
C SER A 109 -6.12 -15.18 -7.30
N THR A 110 -5.51 -14.27 -8.06
CA THR A 110 -4.55 -14.57 -9.13
C THR A 110 -3.44 -13.52 -9.12
N ALA A 111 -2.27 -13.89 -9.64
CA ALA A 111 -1.14 -13.00 -9.84
C ALA A 111 -1.54 -11.80 -10.71
N ALA A 112 -2.24 -12.05 -11.82
CA ALA A 112 -2.70 -11.00 -12.72
C ALA A 112 -3.60 -9.97 -12.02
N ALA A 113 -4.58 -10.42 -11.23
CA ALA A 113 -5.46 -9.53 -10.48
C ALA A 113 -4.69 -8.77 -9.37
N ALA A 114 -3.69 -9.41 -8.76
CA ALA A 114 -2.84 -8.76 -7.76
C ALA A 114 -2.00 -7.63 -8.37
N LEU A 115 -1.46 -7.84 -9.57
CA LEU A 115 -0.69 -6.82 -10.29
C LEU A 115 -1.57 -5.67 -10.79
N GLU A 116 -2.77 -5.96 -11.28
CA GLU A 116 -3.76 -4.93 -11.61
C GLU A 116 -4.11 -4.08 -10.38
N ALA A 117 -4.39 -4.72 -9.24
CA ALA A 117 -4.70 -4.03 -8.00
C ALA A 117 -3.52 -3.18 -7.51
N TRP A 118 -2.30 -3.71 -7.57
CA TRP A 118 -1.08 -2.98 -7.25
C TRP A 118 -0.91 -1.72 -8.11
N GLN A 119 -1.03 -1.84 -9.44
CA GLN A 119 -0.93 -0.70 -10.36
C GLN A 119 -2.01 0.34 -10.08
N ALA A 120 -3.26 -0.09 -9.92
CA ALA A 120 -4.38 0.78 -9.60
C ALA A 120 -4.19 1.51 -8.27
N SER A 121 -3.66 0.82 -7.25
CA SER A 121 -3.42 1.43 -5.93
C SER A 121 -2.44 2.59 -5.96
N ARG A 122 -1.51 2.59 -6.91
CA ARG A 122 -0.50 3.64 -7.04
C ARG A 122 -1.00 4.89 -7.76
N GLN A 123 -2.01 4.74 -8.61
CA GLN A 123 -2.47 5.80 -9.50
C GLN A 123 -2.82 7.11 -8.76
N PRO A 124 -3.60 7.11 -7.66
CA PRO A 124 -3.99 8.35 -6.99
C PRO A 124 -2.79 9.14 -6.43
N VAL A 125 -1.84 8.44 -5.82
CA VAL A 125 -0.61 9.04 -5.28
C VAL A 125 0.26 9.59 -6.41
N THR A 126 0.43 8.84 -7.49
CA THR A 126 1.19 9.26 -8.67
C THR A 126 0.60 10.52 -9.30
N GLU A 127 -0.71 10.55 -9.53
CA GLU A 127 -1.42 11.71 -10.09
C GLU A 127 -1.30 12.95 -9.17
N TRP A 128 -1.39 12.74 -7.86
CA TRP A 128 -1.21 13.84 -6.91
C TRP A 128 0.22 14.36 -6.87
N LEU A 129 1.23 13.48 -6.82
CA LEU A 129 2.63 13.87 -6.84
C LEU A 129 3.00 14.61 -8.13
N ALA A 130 2.37 14.28 -9.26
CA ALA A 130 2.61 14.95 -10.55
C ALA A 130 2.23 16.45 -10.55
N ARG A 131 1.26 16.84 -9.73
CA ARG A 131 0.79 18.24 -9.60
C ARG A 131 1.18 18.92 -8.29
N ALA A 132 1.72 18.17 -7.33
CA ALA A 132 2.13 18.70 -6.04
C ALA A 132 3.36 19.63 -6.19
N GLY A 133 3.43 20.63 -5.31
CA GLY A 133 4.61 21.47 -5.12
C GLY A 133 4.91 21.64 -3.62
N ASP A 134 6.08 22.17 -3.29
CA ASP A 134 6.57 22.25 -1.89
C ASP A 134 5.66 23.08 -0.95
N GLY A 135 4.78 23.93 -1.51
CA GLY A 135 3.75 24.68 -0.80
C GLY A 135 2.50 23.89 -0.37
N CYS A 136 2.38 22.60 -0.73
CA CYS A 136 1.19 21.78 -0.44
C CYS A 136 1.03 21.37 1.03
N ARG A 137 1.90 21.84 1.95
CA ARG A 137 1.83 21.61 3.40
C ARG A 137 0.54 22.21 3.99
N GLY A 138 -0.55 21.45 3.95
CA GLY A 138 -1.88 21.88 4.41
C GLY A 138 -3.06 21.27 3.65
N GLN A 139 -2.81 20.55 2.56
CA GLN A 139 -3.85 19.86 1.77
C GLN A 139 -4.33 18.52 2.39
N LEU A 140 -3.74 18.10 3.51
CA LEU A 140 -4.17 16.92 4.25
C LEU A 140 -5.45 17.23 5.02
N GLN A 141 -6.42 16.33 5.01
CA GLN A 141 -7.59 16.48 5.88
C GLN A 141 -7.15 16.50 7.36
N ALA A 142 -7.94 17.17 8.20
CA ALA A 142 -7.71 17.26 9.64
C ALA A 142 -7.63 15.89 10.36
N ALA A 143 -8.05 14.80 9.70
CA ALA A 143 -7.93 13.42 10.16
C ALA A 143 -6.49 12.98 10.47
N VAL A 144 -5.48 13.57 9.82
CA VAL A 144 -4.05 13.30 10.12
C VAL A 144 -3.60 13.86 11.49
N ARG A 145 -4.48 14.57 12.23
CA ARG A 145 -4.17 15.08 13.58
C ARG A 145 -4.39 14.08 14.70
N ARG A 146 -4.92 12.88 14.45
CA ARG A 146 -4.95 11.81 15.46
C ARG A 146 -3.60 11.08 15.47
N PRO A 147 -3.01 10.80 16.65
CA PRO A 147 -1.80 9.98 16.71
C PRO A 147 -2.05 8.65 16.00
N GLN A 148 -1.14 8.21 15.14
CA GLN A 148 -1.28 6.95 14.39
C GLN A 148 -1.48 5.73 15.31
N SER A 149 -0.99 5.80 16.55
CA SER A 149 -1.23 4.78 17.59
C SER A 149 -2.72 4.60 17.94
N VAL A 150 -3.56 5.61 17.73
CA VAL A 150 -5.01 5.55 18.00
C VAL A 150 -5.76 4.97 16.79
N LEU A 151 -5.36 5.31 15.57
CA LEU A 151 -5.95 4.76 14.33
C LEU A 151 -5.64 3.26 14.16
N VAL A 152 -4.43 2.82 14.54
CA VAL A 152 -4.04 1.41 14.48
C VAL A 152 -4.75 0.57 15.55
N MET A 153 -5.15 1.15 16.68
CA MET A 153 -5.77 0.39 17.79
C MET A 153 -7.30 0.34 17.73
N GLU A 154 -7.97 1.37 17.20
CA GLU A 154 -9.44 1.47 17.23
C GLU A 154 -10.12 0.90 15.98
N ASN A 155 -9.46 0.91 14.81
CA ASN A 155 -10.06 0.55 13.53
C ASN A 155 -9.62 -0.82 12.97
N TRP A 156 -8.82 -1.58 13.74
CA TRP A 156 -8.27 -2.89 13.34
C TRP A 156 -8.95 -4.07 14.06
N ARG A 157 -10.22 -3.89 14.45
CA ARG A 157 -11.06 -4.95 15.03
C ARG A 157 -12.12 -5.41 14.05
#